data_AF-A0A971AUZ5-F1
#
_entry.id   AF-A0A971AUZ5-F1
#
_cell.length_a   1.000
_cell.length_b   1.000
_cell.length_c   1.000
_cell.angle_alpha   90.00
_cell.angle_beta   90.00
_cell.angle_gamma   90.00
#
_symmetry.space_group_name_H-M   'P 1'
#
loop_
_entity.id
_entity.type
_entity.pdbx_description
1 polymer ?
#
loop_
_entity_poly.entity_id
_entity_poly.type
_entity_poly.pdbx_seq_one_letter_code
_entity_poly.pdbx_strand_id
1 'polypeptide(L)' 'VGPRSASRIVDLRGETKFRELADLKKVGAVAERAAPYVLLDGRRPPAQLSLW' A
#
# COMPACT_ATOMS: atom_id res chain seq x y z
N VAL A 1 -0.18 0.98 8.87
CA VAL A 1 -1.60 1.06 8.46
C VAL A 1 -2.47 0.89 9.70
N GLY A 2 -3.50 1.73 9.88
CA GLY A 2 -4.40 1.67 11.04
C GLY A 2 -5.84 1.38 10.62
N PRO A 3 -6.77 1.15 11.56
CA PRO A 3 -8.13 0.71 11.24
C PRO A 3 -8.87 1.67 10.29
N ARG A 4 -8.77 3.00 10.52
CA ARG A 4 -9.40 4.02 9.67
C ARG A 4 -8.87 4.02 8.23
N SER A 5 -7.55 3.88 8.04
CA SER A 5 -6.97 3.84 6.69
C SER A 5 -7.21 2.49 6.02
N ALA A 6 -7.22 1.40 6.79
CA ALA A 6 -7.56 0.08 6.29
C ALA A 6 -8.99 0.03 5.75
N SER A 7 -9.98 0.57 6.47
CA SER A 7 -11.37 0.65 5.98
C SER A 7 -11.45 1.38 4.64
N ARG A 8 -10.84 2.57 4.54
CA ARG A 8 -10.83 3.33 3.27
C ARG A 8 -10.16 2.59 2.11
N ILE A 9 -9.09 1.85 2.37
CA ILE A 9 -8.42 1.02 1.35
C ILE A 9 -9.39 -0.07 0.85
N VAL A 10 -10.11 -0.73 1.76
CA VAL A 10 -11.08 -1.77 1.40
C VAL A 10 -12.22 -1.18 0.58
N ASP A 11 -12.77 -0.05 0.99
CA ASP A 11 -13.86 0.64 0.29
C ASP A 11 -13.43 1.02 -1.13
N LEU A 12 -12.28 1.68 -1.28
CA LEU A 12 -11.76 2.14 -2.58
C LEU A 12 -11.27 1.00 -3.48
N ARG A 13 -10.94 -0.18 -2.93
CA ARG A 13 -10.48 -1.32 -3.74
C ARG A 13 -11.56 -1.84 -4.70
N GLY A 14 -12.83 -1.60 -4.41
CA GLY A 14 -13.93 -1.90 -5.33
C GLY A 14 -13.96 -1.00 -6.57
N GLU A 15 -13.47 0.23 -6.44
CA GLU A 15 -13.52 1.27 -7.48
C GLU A 15 -12.19 1.41 -8.24
N THR A 16 -11.06 1.17 -7.57
CA THR A 16 -9.72 1.35 -8.14
C THR A 16 -8.74 0.25 -7.71
N LYS A 17 -7.64 0.14 -8.46
CA LYS A 17 -6.53 -0.78 -8.15
C LYS A 17 -5.33 0.00 -7.62
N PHE A 18 -4.90 -0.34 -6.41
CA PHE A 18 -3.64 0.11 -5.84
C PHE A 18 -2.49 -0.64 -6.49
N ARG A 19 -1.57 0.08 -7.16
CA ARG A 19 -0.41 -0.50 -7.84
C ARG A 19 0.91 -0.12 -7.18
N GLU A 20 0.93 1.04 -6.52
CA GLU A 20 2.11 1.58 -5.86
C GLU A 20 1.81 2.05 -4.43
N LEU A 21 2.85 2.15 -3.59
CA LEU A 21 2.72 2.63 -2.22
C LEU A 21 2.22 4.08 -2.16
N ALA A 22 2.49 4.87 -3.21
CA ALA A 22 1.99 6.23 -3.35
C ALA A 22 0.46 6.28 -3.38
N ASP A 23 -0.21 5.27 -3.97
CA ASP A 23 -1.67 5.21 -3.98
C ASP A 23 -2.23 5.01 -2.56
N LEU A 24 -1.61 4.16 -1.76
CA LEU A 24 -1.99 3.99 -0.35
C LEU A 24 -1.75 5.27 0.48
N LYS A 25 -0.70 6.03 0.14
CA LYS A 25 -0.43 7.33 0.77
C LYS A 25 -1.51 8.36 0.46
N LYS A 26 -2.05 8.39 -0.77
CA LYS A 26 -3.19 9.25 -1.17
C LYS A 26 -4.45 8.95 -0.35
N VAL A 27 -4.65 7.70 0.09
CA VAL A 27 -5.75 7.27 0.98
C VAL A 27 -5.50 7.67 2.45
N GLY A 28 -4.31 8.19 2.77
CA GLY A 28 -3.90 8.57 4.12
C GLY A 28 -3.32 7.40 4.92
N ALA A 29 -2.90 6.32 4.26
CA ALA A 29 -2.20 5.22 4.92
C ALA A 29 -0.69 5.49 4.94
N VAL A 30 -0.05 5.33 6.11
CA VAL A 30 1.42 5.24 6.19
C VAL A 30 1.84 3.86 5.72
N ALA A 31 2.06 3.76 4.40
CA ALA A 31 2.32 2.51 3.70
C ALA A 31 3.81 2.12 3.68
N GLU A 32 4.74 3.07 3.84
CA GLU A 32 6.19 2.82 3.83
C GLU A 32 6.60 1.76 4.88
N ARG A 33 6.10 1.88 6.11
CA ARG A 33 6.33 0.88 7.18
C ARG A 33 5.64 -0.46 6.95
N ALA A 34 4.60 -0.48 6.13
CA ALA A 34 3.83 -1.68 5.82
C ALA A 34 4.28 -2.35 4.52
N ALA A 35 5.12 -1.69 3.72
CA ALA A 35 5.60 -2.14 2.41
C ALA A 35 6.07 -3.61 2.38
N PRO A 36 6.86 -4.12 3.34
CA PRO A 36 7.30 -5.52 3.31
C PRO A 36 6.17 -6.54 3.60
N TYR A 37 5.04 -6.09 4.14
CA TYR A 37 3.94 -6.95 4.59
C TYR A 37 2.70 -6.89 3.69
N VAL A 38 2.69 -6.00 2.70
CA VAL A 38 1.53 -5.77 1.83
C VAL A 38 1.84 -6.13 0.38
N LEU A 39 0.85 -6.70 -0.29
CA LEU A 39 0.84 -6.87 -1.73
C LEU A 39 -0.09 -5.83 -2.35
N LEU A 40 0.33 -5.26 -3.47
CA LEU A 40 -0.47 -4.37 -4.30
C LEU A 40 -0.78 -5.10 -5.60
N ASP A 41 -2.07 -5.33 -5.87
CA ASP A 41 -2.53 -6.15 -7.01
C ASP A 41 -1.79 -7.51 -7.12
N GLY A 42 -1.58 -8.16 -5.96
CA GLY A 42 -0.88 -9.45 -5.86
C GLY A 42 0.64 -9.39 -6.01
N ARG A 43 1.23 -8.20 -6.15
CA ARG A 43 2.68 -8.01 -6.33
C ARG A 43 3.28 -7.27 -5.13
N ARG A 44 4.49 -7.64 -4.75
CA ARG A 44 5.25 -6.88 -3.75
C ARG A 44 5.65 -5.54 -4.37
N PRO A 45 5.48 -4.41 -3.65
CA PRO A 45 6.02 -3.13 -4.09
C PRO A 45 7.53 -3.24 -4.35
N PRO A 46 8.06 -2.54 -5.36
CA PRO A 46 9.50 -2.50 -5.57
C PRO A 46 10.19 -1.93 -4.33
N ALA A 47 11.11 -2.70 -3.76
CA ALA A 47 11.97 -2.28 -2.68
C ALA A 47 13.39 -2.13 -3.23
N GLN A 48 14.05 -1.02 -2.91
CA GLN A 48 15.48 -0.87 -3.22
C GLN A 48 16.26 -1.85 -2.34
N LEU A 49 16.96 -2.80 -2.97
CA LEU A 49 17.91 -3.65 -2.25
C LEU A 49 19.11 -2.78 -1.84
N SER A 50 19.58 -2.94 -0.60
CA SER A 50 20.82 -2.31 -0.17
C SER A 50 21.98 -2.90 -0.98
N LEU A 51 22.70 -2.04 -1.69
CA LEU A 51 23.98 -2.38 -2.32
C LEU A 51 25.06 -2.25 -1.24
N TRP A 52 25.79 -3.33 -1.00
CA TRP A 52 26.89 -3.42 -0.04
C TRP A 52 28.14 -2.72 -0.57
#